data_AF-W7C598-F1
#
_entry.id   AF-W7C598-F1
#
_cell.length_a   1.000
_cell.length_b   1.000
_cell.length_c   1.000
_cell.angle_alpha   90.00
_cell.angle_beta   90.00
_cell.angle_gamma   90.00
#
_symmetry.space_group_name_H-M   'P 1'
#
loop_
_entity.id
_entity.type
_entity.pdbx_description
1 polymer ?
#
loop_
_entity_poly.entity_id
_entity_poly.type
_entity_poly.pdbx_seq_one_letter_code
_entity_poly.pdbx_strand_id
1 'polypeptide(L)'
;MTLQKVQKKETNHHPHEKNGSQHLGLGDIFADVFKKHPKSDSEKVFIAGTTYTTPKEGDIASSWTRPFLFSRVFFALAITYFLLLACTYIFSNSNTIPGLMVIGSFTMPFSVLVLFFEINAPRNISFFDVLKMFFIGGVAALVATLILYDLIPVGKLNYFNAFLVGVIEETGKMVIVALFIVALKPKYILNGLLIGAAVGAGFASFESLGYAFNYSLEAAAVFKNLHFAGDTMLSIIFSRGWQSIGGHVVWAAISGAALMIAKGSDSKLKMRHIFTGRFLSLFIIPIGLHFLWDCPWNPLPQIAFKQILLIIVVWIVIFSLINKGLRQISGKEPAKA
;
A
#
# COMPACT_ATOMS: atom_id res chain seq x y z
N MET A 1 44.88 -44.54 0.85
CA MET A 1 44.17 -43.51 0.08
C MET A 1 42.92 -43.14 0.85
N THR A 2 43.00 -42.07 1.65
CA THR A 2 41.99 -41.70 2.65
C THR A 2 41.11 -40.61 2.06
N LEU A 3 39.85 -40.93 1.75
CA LEU A 3 38.88 -39.98 1.23
C LEU A 3 38.36 -39.09 2.38
N GLN A 4 38.81 -37.83 2.42
CA GLN A 4 38.26 -36.79 3.28
C GLN A 4 36.82 -36.48 2.84
N LYS A 5 35.85 -36.74 3.72
CA LYS A 5 34.50 -36.19 3.63
C LYS A 5 34.56 -34.68 3.84
N VAL A 6 34.27 -33.91 2.79
CA VAL A 6 34.01 -32.48 2.90
C VAL A 6 32.68 -32.30 3.61
N GLN A 7 32.75 -31.88 4.88
CA GLN A 7 31.61 -31.55 5.70
C GLN A 7 31.01 -30.22 5.20
N LYS A 8 29.90 -30.31 4.49
CA LYS A 8 29.14 -29.14 4.03
C LYS A 8 28.60 -28.43 5.27
N LYS A 9 29.10 -27.21 5.54
CA LYS A 9 28.68 -26.37 6.66
C LYS A 9 27.23 -25.96 6.42
N GLU A 10 26.28 -26.68 7.03
CA GLU A 10 24.89 -26.25 7.13
C GLU A 10 24.88 -24.90 7.87
N THR A 11 24.57 -23.83 7.15
CA THR A 11 24.20 -22.57 7.77
C THR A 11 22.88 -22.79 8.49
N ASN A 12 22.95 -23.14 9.78
CA ASN A 12 21.80 -23.14 10.69
C ASN A 12 21.12 -21.77 10.61
N HIS A 13 20.01 -21.71 9.87
CA HIS A 13 18.99 -20.70 10.11
C HIS A 13 18.31 -21.09 11.42
N HIS A 14 18.91 -20.67 12.53
CA HIS A 14 18.22 -20.67 13.80
C HIS A 14 16.97 -19.79 13.63
N PRO A 15 15.75 -20.30 13.89
CA PRO A 15 14.63 -19.43 14.13
C PRO A 15 15.04 -18.58 15.33
N HIS A 16 15.02 -17.26 15.16
CA HIS A 16 15.30 -16.34 16.25
C HIS A 16 14.20 -16.46 17.31
N GLU A 17 14.31 -17.45 18.18
CA GLU A 17 13.89 -17.35 19.58
C GLU A 17 14.80 -16.31 20.26
N LYS A 18 14.56 -15.03 19.97
CA LYS A 18 14.95 -13.96 20.86
C LYS A 18 13.70 -13.16 21.18
N ASN A 19 13.17 -13.48 22.36
CA ASN A 19 12.13 -12.82 23.15
C ASN A 19 10.69 -12.95 22.65
N GLY A 20 9.90 -13.64 23.48
CA GLY A 20 8.45 -13.47 23.57
C GLY A 20 8.06 -12.07 24.11
N SER A 21 8.44 -11.00 23.41
CA SER A 21 8.08 -9.60 23.69
C SER A 21 7.29 -9.02 22.51
N GLN A 22 5.98 -9.30 22.40
CA GLN A 22 4.84 -8.48 22.86
C GLN A 22 4.66 -7.07 22.25
N HIS A 23 5.65 -6.53 21.52
CA HIS A 23 5.54 -5.30 20.76
C HIS A 23 6.69 -5.24 19.73
N LEU A 24 6.40 -5.38 18.43
CA LEU A 24 7.43 -5.14 17.43
C LEU A 24 7.65 -3.64 17.30
N GLY A 25 8.88 -3.19 17.53
CA GLY A 25 9.28 -1.82 17.24
C GLY A 25 9.37 -1.58 15.73
N LEU A 26 9.34 -0.31 15.33
CA LEU A 26 9.54 0.11 13.93
C LEU A 26 10.83 -0.46 13.35
N GLY A 27 11.93 -0.37 14.12
CA GLY A 27 13.23 -0.89 13.71
C GLY A 27 13.25 -2.40 13.51
N ASP A 28 12.40 -3.14 14.23
CA ASP A 28 12.36 -4.60 14.14
C ASP A 28 11.73 -5.08 12.83
N ILE A 29 10.75 -4.33 12.28
CA ILE A 29 10.11 -4.68 11.00
C ILE A 29 11.12 -4.52 9.85
N PHE A 30 11.91 -3.46 9.87
CA PHE A 30 12.83 -3.12 8.76
C PHE A 30 14.27 -3.61 8.96
N ALA A 31 14.56 -4.36 10.02
CA ALA A 31 15.90 -4.84 10.36
C ALA A 31 16.58 -5.68 9.26
N ASP A 32 15.78 -6.34 8.41
CA ASP A 32 16.29 -7.26 7.38
C ASP A 32 16.38 -6.62 5.99
N VAL A 33 15.98 -5.36 5.82
CA VAL A 33 15.94 -4.68 4.52
C VAL A 33 17.31 -4.67 3.83
N PHE A 34 18.36 -4.35 4.58
CA PHE A 34 19.73 -4.21 4.06
C PHE A 34 20.54 -5.51 4.11
N LYS A 35 19.96 -6.61 4.58
CA LYS A 35 20.66 -7.91 4.63
C LYS A 35 20.71 -8.53 3.23
N LYS A 36 21.71 -9.40 3.01
CA LYS A 36 21.77 -10.23 1.81
C LYS A 36 20.71 -11.34 1.94
N HIS A 37 19.85 -11.44 0.94
CA HIS A 37 18.84 -12.48 0.83
C HIS A 37 19.09 -13.27 -0.45
N PRO A 38 19.24 -14.61 -0.41
CA PRO A 38 19.31 -15.45 -1.59
C PRO A 38 18.01 -15.37 -2.41
N LYS A 39 18.10 -15.70 -3.71
CA LYS A 39 16.95 -15.69 -4.62
C LYS A 39 15.78 -16.53 -4.10
N SER A 40 16.08 -17.65 -3.45
CA SER A 40 15.09 -18.55 -2.85
C SER A 40 14.19 -17.86 -1.82
N ASP A 41 14.66 -16.82 -1.15
CA ASP A 41 13.85 -16.11 -0.16
C ASP A 41 12.83 -15.19 -0.83
N SER A 42 13.22 -14.49 -1.90
CA SER A 42 12.27 -13.77 -2.74
C SER A 42 11.23 -14.71 -3.34
N GLU A 43 11.67 -15.88 -3.85
CA GLU A 43 10.77 -16.90 -4.40
C GLU A 43 9.75 -17.39 -3.36
N LYS A 44 10.19 -17.67 -2.11
CA LYS A 44 9.30 -18.03 -0.99
C LYS A 44 8.23 -16.97 -0.72
N VAL A 45 8.58 -15.68 -0.77
CA VAL A 45 7.62 -14.59 -0.60
C VAL A 45 6.60 -14.60 -1.74
N PHE A 46 7.04 -14.71 -3.00
CA PHE A 46 6.13 -14.71 -4.16
C PHE A 46 5.16 -15.89 -4.18
N ILE A 47 5.59 -17.07 -3.74
CA ILE A 47 4.73 -18.25 -3.68
C ILE A 47 3.82 -18.27 -2.45
N ALA A 48 3.86 -17.28 -1.55
CA ALA A 48 3.00 -17.22 -0.38
C ALA A 48 1.50 -17.19 -0.77
N GLY A 49 0.63 -17.70 0.11
CA GLY A 49 -0.82 -17.70 -0.13
C GLY A 49 -1.33 -18.74 -1.12
N THR A 50 -0.52 -19.77 -1.43
CA THR A 50 -0.95 -20.92 -2.23
C THR A 50 -1.30 -22.10 -1.34
N THR A 51 -1.94 -23.12 -1.92
CA THR A 51 -2.27 -24.39 -1.25
C THR A 51 -1.06 -25.06 -0.59
N TYR A 52 0.15 -24.85 -1.14
CA TYR A 52 1.37 -25.52 -0.69
C TYR A 52 2.21 -24.70 0.30
N THR A 53 1.93 -23.41 0.46
CA THR A 53 2.81 -22.45 1.15
C THR A 53 2.13 -21.67 2.26
N THR A 54 0.80 -21.73 2.33
CA THR A 54 0.04 -21.13 3.43
C THR A 54 0.32 -21.90 4.72
N PRO A 55 0.88 -21.27 5.77
CA PRO A 55 1.16 -21.95 7.03
C PRO A 55 -0.13 -22.36 7.75
N LYS A 56 -0.05 -23.43 8.56
CA LYS A 56 -1.13 -23.77 9.50
C LYS A 56 -1.23 -22.69 10.57
N GLU A 57 -2.40 -22.55 11.19
CA GLU A 57 -2.66 -21.44 12.14
C GLU A 57 -1.67 -21.38 13.31
N GLY A 58 -1.27 -22.53 13.86
CA GLY A 58 -0.28 -22.60 14.95
C GLY A 58 1.14 -22.19 14.53
N ASP A 59 1.46 -22.26 13.23
CA ASP A 59 2.79 -22.01 12.68
C ASP A 59 2.95 -20.60 12.11
N ILE A 60 1.89 -19.77 12.12
CA ILE A 60 1.93 -18.43 11.51
C ILE A 60 3.02 -17.57 12.15
N ALA A 61 3.07 -17.53 13.48
CA ALA A 61 4.00 -16.64 14.19
C ALA A 61 5.47 -17.04 14.00
N SER A 62 5.77 -18.33 14.00
CA SER A 62 7.14 -18.86 13.84
C SER A 62 7.63 -18.80 12.39
N SER A 63 6.71 -18.80 11.44
CA SER A 63 7.02 -18.87 10.01
C SER A 63 7.10 -17.51 9.32
N TRP A 64 6.62 -16.43 9.95
CA TRP A 64 6.67 -15.08 9.40
C TRP A 64 8.10 -14.56 9.24
N THR A 65 8.38 -14.00 8.07
CA THR A 65 9.67 -13.41 7.71
C THR A 65 9.54 -11.90 7.64
N ARG A 66 10.57 -11.18 8.11
CA ARG A 66 10.59 -9.72 8.06
C ARG A 66 10.60 -9.20 6.61
N PRO A 67 9.97 -8.05 6.33
CA PRO A 67 9.97 -7.44 4.99
C PRO A 67 11.37 -7.05 4.47
N PHE A 68 11.65 -7.38 3.22
CA PHE A 68 12.86 -7.00 2.49
C PHE A 68 12.66 -6.89 0.98
N LEU A 69 11.61 -7.50 0.42
CA LEU A 69 11.36 -7.59 -1.01
C LEU A 69 10.84 -6.26 -1.56
N PHE A 70 10.06 -5.51 -0.77
CA PHE A 70 9.52 -4.22 -1.17
C PHE A 70 10.60 -3.24 -1.65
N SER A 71 11.77 -3.22 -0.98
CA SER A 71 12.88 -2.35 -1.34
C SER A 71 13.55 -2.80 -2.63
N ARG A 72 13.67 -4.12 -2.87
CA ARG A 72 14.19 -4.68 -4.11
C ARG A 72 13.27 -4.36 -5.29
N VAL A 73 11.95 -4.45 -5.08
CA VAL A 73 10.95 -4.06 -6.08
C VAL A 73 11.04 -2.55 -6.36
N PHE A 74 11.18 -1.72 -5.32
CA PHE A 74 11.41 -0.28 -5.49
C PHE A 74 12.64 0.01 -6.35
N PHE A 75 13.79 -0.61 -6.04
CA PHE A 75 15.01 -0.39 -6.82
C PHE A 75 14.88 -0.89 -8.26
N ALA A 76 14.23 -2.03 -8.49
CA ALA A 76 13.98 -2.52 -9.84
C ALA A 76 13.15 -1.51 -10.65
N LEU A 77 12.03 -1.02 -10.09
CA LEU A 77 11.17 -0.03 -10.74
C LEU A 77 11.86 1.33 -10.92
N ALA A 78 12.64 1.78 -9.92
CA ALA A 78 13.42 3.01 -10.00
C ALA A 78 14.51 2.94 -11.07
N ILE A 79 15.23 1.81 -11.18
CA ILE A 79 16.21 1.59 -12.26
C ILE A 79 15.49 1.63 -13.62
N THR A 80 14.36 0.94 -13.76
CA THR A 80 13.55 1.01 -14.99
C THR A 80 13.12 2.44 -15.31
N TYR A 81 12.69 3.21 -14.30
CA TYR A 81 12.34 4.62 -14.46
C TYR A 81 13.51 5.45 -14.98
N PHE A 82 14.71 5.33 -14.39
CA PHE A 82 15.88 6.08 -14.83
C PHE A 82 16.37 5.66 -16.22
N LEU A 83 16.25 4.38 -16.59
CA LEU A 83 16.54 3.93 -17.95
C LEU A 83 15.56 4.54 -18.97
N LEU A 84 14.26 4.55 -18.65
CA LEU A 84 13.24 5.21 -19.49
C LEU A 84 13.45 6.72 -19.58
N LEU A 85 13.88 7.35 -18.48
CA LEU A 85 14.21 8.77 -18.44
C LEU A 85 15.41 9.07 -19.36
N ALA A 86 16.45 8.24 -19.31
CA ALA A 86 17.59 8.34 -20.23
C ALA A 86 17.16 8.15 -21.68
N CYS A 87 16.33 7.14 -21.99
CA CYS A 87 15.76 6.96 -23.33
C CYS A 87 15.00 8.20 -23.81
N THR A 88 14.21 8.82 -22.93
CA THR A 88 13.40 9.99 -23.27
C THR A 88 14.28 11.23 -23.53
N TYR A 89 15.19 11.56 -22.61
CA TYR A 89 15.86 12.86 -22.62
C TYR A 89 17.28 12.83 -23.20
N ILE A 90 18.04 11.74 -23.05
CA ILE A 90 19.39 11.61 -23.60
C ILE A 90 19.32 11.14 -25.06
N PHE A 91 18.50 10.13 -25.33
CA PHE A 91 18.35 9.55 -26.67
C PHE A 91 17.19 10.15 -27.48
N SER A 92 16.46 11.12 -26.92
CA SER A 92 15.34 11.81 -27.58
C SER A 92 14.25 10.86 -28.11
N ASN A 93 14.02 9.73 -27.43
CA ASN A 93 13.04 8.73 -27.86
C ASN A 93 11.69 8.93 -27.16
N SER A 94 10.79 9.67 -27.82
CA SER A 94 9.45 9.97 -27.33
C SER A 94 8.55 8.75 -27.12
N ASN A 95 8.83 7.62 -27.78
CA ASN A 95 8.06 6.38 -27.58
C ASN A 95 8.18 5.83 -26.15
N THR A 96 9.17 6.29 -25.38
CA THR A 96 9.37 5.85 -24.00
C THR A 96 8.58 6.68 -22.97
N ILE A 97 7.94 7.78 -23.38
CA ILE A 97 7.15 8.65 -22.50
C ILE A 97 5.99 7.90 -21.82
N PRO A 98 5.15 7.09 -22.53
CA PRO A 98 4.09 6.33 -21.86
C PRO A 98 4.65 5.36 -20.81
N GLY A 99 5.76 4.70 -21.12
CA GLY A 99 6.46 3.83 -20.17
C GLY A 99 6.96 4.60 -18.95
N LEU A 100 7.51 5.80 -19.16
CA LEU A 100 7.99 6.67 -18.08
C LEU A 100 6.86 7.09 -17.14
N MET A 101 5.69 7.49 -17.70
CA MET A 101 4.51 7.83 -16.91
C MET A 101 4.00 6.65 -16.10
N VAL A 102 3.91 5.46 -16.70
CA VAL A 102 3.44 4.23 -16.03
C VAL A 102 4.40 3.83 -14.92
N ILE A 103 5.68 3.64 -15.23
CA ILE A 103 6.66 3.18 -14.24
C ILE A 103 6.81 4.21 -13.12
N GLY A 104 6.87 5.51 -13.45
CA GLY A 104 6.94 6.58 -12.47
C GLY A 104 5.75 6.57 -11.50
N SER A 105 4.53 6.45 -12.02
CA SER A 105 3.30 6.45 -11.21
C SER A 105 3.12 5.19 -10.37
N PHE A 106 3.69 4.05 -10.80
CA PHE A 106 3.52 2.75 -10.14
C PHE A 106 4.62 2.45 -9.12
N THR A 107 5.82 3.04 -9.29
CA THR A 107 7.03 2.71 -8.50
C THR A 107 6.76 2.70 -7.00
N MET A 108 6.29 3.81 -6.43
CA MET A 108 6.08 3.90 -5.00
C MET A 108 4.82 3.16 -4.50
N PRO A 109 3.62 3.36 -5.09
CA PRO A 109 2.43 2.65 -4.63
C PRO A 109 2.60 1.12 -4.64
N PHE A 110 3.20 0.58 -5.69
CA PHE A 110 3.41 -0.86 -5.82
C PHE A 110 4.45 -1.38 -4.83
N SER A 111 5.54 -0.64 -4.58
CA SER A 111 6.49 -1.00 -3.54
C SER A 111 5.87 -1.00 -2.13
N VAL A 112 5.06 0.00 -1.80
CA VAL A 112 4.34 0.01 -0.52
C VAL A 112 3.35 -1.15 -0.42
N LEU A 113 2.68 -1.53 -1.52
CA LEU A 113 1.85 -2.72 -1.56
C LEU A 113 2.65 -4.00 -1.26
N VAL A 114 3.84 -4.17 -1.87
CA VAL A 114 4.70 -5.33 -1.59
C VAL A 114 5.10 -5.35 -0.11
N LEU A 115 5.34 -4.20 0.52
CA LEU A 115 5.57 -4.13 1.96
C LEU A 115 4.37 -4.68 2.75
N PHE A 116 3.13 -4.28 2.42
CA PHE A 116 1.93 -4.85 3.06
C PHE A 116 1.76 -6.35 2.80
N PHE A 117 2.18 -6.83 1.62
CA PHE A 117 2.17 -8.25 1.30
C PHE A 117 3.13 -9.04 2.20
N GLU A 118 4.33 -8.52 2.44
CA GLU A 118 5.31 -9.13 3.36
C GLU A 118 4.88 -9.03 4.83
N ILE A 119 4.22 -7.94 5.22
CA ILE A 119 3.67 -7.74 6.57
C ILE A 119 2.51 -8.71 6.86
N ASN A 120 1.84 -9.25 5.83
CA ASN A 120 0.76 -10.22 5.99
C ASN A 120 1.26 -11.56 6.51
N ALA A 121 1.56 -11.63 7.82
CA ALA A 121 2.08 -12.80 8.50
C ALA A 121 1.28 -14.10 8.26
N PRO A 122 -0.08 -14.08 8.17
CA PRO A 122 -0.85 -15.28 7.83
C PRO A 122 -0.48 -15.91 6.48
N ARG A 123 0.07 -15.14 5.53
CA ARG A 123 0.49 -15.61 4.20
C ARG A 123 -0.55 -16.49 3.52
N ASN A 124 -1.81 -16.08 3.62
CA ASN A 124 -3.00 -16.81 3.15
C ASN A 124 -3.74 -16.08 2.00
N ILE A 125 -3.10 -15.06 1.41
CA ILE A 125 -3.58 -14.37 0.21
C ILE A 125 -2.47 -14.50 -0.82
N SER A 126 -2.77 -15.04 -1.99
CA SER A 126 -1.77 -15.25 -3.03
C SER A 126 -1.30 -13.93 -3.65
N PHE A 127 -0.07 -13.89 -4.15
CA PHE A 127 0.39 -12.72 -4.90
C PHE A 127 -0.49 -12.43 -6.12
N PHE A 128 -1.04 -13.46 -6.77
CA PHE A 128 -1.99 -13.30 -7.88
C PHE A 128 -3.29 -12.60 -7.45
N ASP A 129 -3.83 -12.94 -6.26
CA ASP A 129 -4.99 -12.22 -5.70
C ASP A 129 -4.64 -10.77 -5.39
N VAL A 130 -3.43 -10.50 -4.87
CA VAL A 130 -2.93 -9.14 -4.67
C VAL A 130 -2.90 -8.34 -5.97
N LEU A 131 -2.41 -8.94 -7.07
CA LEU A 131 -2.45 -8.31 -8.39
C LEU A 131 -3.87 -8.04 -8.88
N LYS A 132 -4.82 -8.98 -8.70
CA LYS A 132 -6.23 -8.75 -9.05
C LYS A 132 -6.82 -7.58 -8.25
N MET A 133 -6.55 -7.50 -6.94
CA MET A 133 -7.01 -6.40 -6.10
C MET A 133 -6.37 -5.06 -6.51
N PHE A 134 -5.10 -5.07 -6.88
CA PHE A 134 -4.41 -3.89 -7.38
C PHE A 134 -4.99 -3.40 -8.71
N PHE A 135 -5.04 -4.24 -9.74
CA PHE A 135 -5.48 -3.84 -11.07
C PHE A 135 -7.01 -3.66 -11.15
N ILE A 136 -7.78 -4.70 -10.83
CA ILE A 136 -9.23 -4.66 -10.94
C ILE A 136 -9.82 -3.83 -9.80
N GLY A 137 -9.35 -4.06 -8.57
CA GLY A 137 -9.87 -3.34 -7.42
C GLY A 137 -9.53 -1.86 -7.43
N GLY A 138 -8.30 -1.49 -7.80
CA GLY A 138 -7.91 -0.08 -7.92
C GLY A 138 -8.74 0.69 -8.94
N VAL A 139 -8.92 0.14 -10.14
CA VAL A 139 -9.75 0.75 -11.19
C VAL A 139 -11.23 0.74 -10.81
N ALA A 140 -11.73 -0.34 -10.20
CA ALA A 140 -13.11 -0.39 -9.71
C ALA A 140 -13.36 0.67 -8.62
N ALA A 141 -12.37 0.99 -7.79
CA ALA A 141 -12.48 2.05 -6.78
C ALA A 141 -12.53 3.44 -7.43
N LEU A 142 -11.78 3.68 -8.52
CA LEU A 142 -11.93 4.90 -9.33
C LEU A 142 -13.36 5.00 -9.90
N VAL A 143 -13.88 3.93 -10.48
CA VAL A 143 -15.27 3.90 -11.00
C VAL A 143 -16.28 4.17 -9.89
N ALA A 144 -16.12 3.54 -8.72
CA ALA A 144 -17.01 3.77 -7.58
C ALA A 144 -16.99 5.23 -7.13
N THR A 145 -15.80 5.84 -7.05
CA THR A 145 -15.62 7.26 -6.74
C THR A 145 -16.30 8.17 -7.78
N LEU A 146 -16.15 7.89 -9.07
CA LEU A 146 -16.79 8.66 -10.14
C LEU A 146 -18.32 8.61 -10.06
N ILE A 147 -18.90 7.42 -9.81
CA ILE A 147 -20.34 7.26 -9.60
C ILE A 147 -20.81 8.11 -8.40
N LEU A 148 -20.03 8.16 -7.33
CA LEU A 148 -20.37 8.98 -6.17
C LEU A 148 -20.26 10.49 -6.45
N TYR A 149 -19.30 10.92 -7.26
CA TYR A 149 -19.20 12.32 -7.71
C TYR A 149 -20.39 12.75 -8.59
N ASP A 150 -20.94 11.84 -9.40
CA ASP A 150 -22.17 12.13 -10.18
C ASP A 150 -23.38 12.34 -9.26
N LEU A 151 -23.43 11.68 -8.11
CA LEU A 151 -24.50 11.83 -7.12
C LEU A 151 -24.31 13.04 -6.21
N ILE A 152 -23.07 13.40 -5.91
CA ILE A 152 -22.70 14.50 -5.02
C ILE A 152 -21.67 15.38 -5.75
N PRO A 153 -22.13 16.35 -6.56
CA PRO A 153 -21.24 17.21 -7.33
C PRO A 153 -20.34 18.04 -6.42
N VAL A 154 -19.02 17.97 -6.66
CA VAL A 154 -18.03 18.76 -5.92
C VAL A 154 -17.51 19.89 -6.80
N GLY A 155 -17.57 21.11 -6.27
CA GLY A 155 -17.07 22.31 -6.96
C GLY A 155 -15.56 22.54 -6.75
N LYS A 156 -15.11 23.78 -6.98
CA LYS A 156 -13.69 24.16 -6.76
C LYS A 156 -13.24 23.84 -5.33
N LEU A 157 -12.00 23.37 -5.18
CA LEU A 157 -11.42 23.02 -3.88
C LEU A 157 -11.49 24.20 -2.89
N ASN A 158 -12.21 23.96 -1.80
CA ASN A 158 -12.29 24.78 -0.59
C ASN A 158 -12.36 23.82 0.60
N TYR A 159 -12.43 24.31 1.84
CA TYR A 159 -12.45 23.43 3.02
C TYR A 159 -13.61 22.41 2.98
N PHE A 160 -14.80 22.82 2.59
CA PHE A 160 -15.96 21.93 2.52
C PHE A 160 -15.83 20.90 1.39
N ASN A 161 -15.41 21.34 0.20
CA ASN A 161 -15.22 20.47 -0.95
C ASN A 161 -14.06 19.49 -0.74
N ALA A 162 -12.97 19.89 -0.08
CA ALA A 162 -11.89 18.98 0.31
C ALA A 162 -12.37 17.90 1.29
N PHE A 163 -13.27 18.24 2.21
CA PHE A 163 -13.89 17.26 3.09
C PHE A 163 -14.79 16.29 2.31
N LEU A 164 -15.61 16.81 1.38
CA LEU A 164 -16.45 15.97 0.52
C LEU A 164 -15.64 15.02 -0.37
N VAL A 165 -14.54 15.49 -0.97
CA VAL A 165 -13.58 14.63 -1.72
C VAL A 165 -13.11 13.49 -0.82
N GLY A 166 -12.61 13.80 0.38
CA GLY A 166 -12.18 12.78 1.34
C GLY A 166 -13.28 11.77 1.69
N VAL A 167 -14.51 12.22 1.91
CA VAL A 167 -15.64 11.31 2.19
C VAL A 167 -15.96 10.43 0.99
N ILE A 168 -16.10 11.03 -0.19
CA ILE A 168 -16.51 10.35 -1.43
C ILE A 168 -15.48 9.30 -1.82
N GLU A 169 -14.21 9.68 -1.92
CA GLU A 169 -13.20 8.78 -2.43
C GLU A 169 -12.85 7.66 -1.47
N GLU A 170 -12.79 7.93 -0.16
CA GLU A 170 -12.51 6.89 0.83
C GLU A 170 -13.70 5.93 0.96
N THR A 171 -14.94 6.42 0.75
CA THR A 171 -16.13 5.55 0.68
C THR A 171 -16.09 4.66 -0.56
N GLY A 172 -15.76 5.20 -1.74
CA GLY A 172 -15.61 4.42 -2.98
C GLY A 172 -14.59 3.30 -2.83
N LYS A 173 -13.40 3.60 -2.28
CA LYS A 173 -12.37 2.58 -1.98
C LYS A 173 -12.86 1.56 -0.95
N MET A 174 -13.50 2.00 0.14
CA MET A 174 -13.99 1.12 1.19
C MET A 174 -15.01 0.10 0.67
N VAL A 175 -15.92 0.52 -0.22
CA VAL A 175 -16.90 -0.40 -0.85
C VAL A 175 -16.19 -1.52 -1.59
N ILE A 176 -15.20 -1.19 -2.43
CA ILE A 176 -14.44 -2.21 -3.18
C ILE A 176 -13.66 -3.14 -2.25
N VAL A 177 -13.02 -2.58 -1.21
CA VAL A 177 -12.33 -3.38 -0.18
C VAL A 177 -13.30 -4.33 0.52
N ALA A 178 -14.51 -3.87 0.87
CA ALA A 178 -15.55 -4.70 1.48
C ALA A 178 -15.97 -5.85 0.57
N LEU A 179 -16.11 -5.61 -0.75
CA LEU A 179 -16.44 -6.65 -1.72
C LEU A 179 -15.36 -7.75 -1.77
N PHE A 180 -14.07 -7.39 -1.78
CA PHE A 180 -12.98 -8.36 -1.71
C PHE A 180 -12.97 -9.13 -0.38
N ILE A 181 -13.24 -8.46 0.75
CA ILE A 181 -13.36 -9.15 2.05
C ILE A 181 -14.53 -10.15 2.03
N VAL A 182 -15.67 -9.81 1.44
CA VAL A 182 -16.81 -10.73 1.30
C VAL A 182 -16.45 -11.92 0.41
N ALA A 183 -15.75 -11.68 -0.71
CA ALA A 183 -15.37 -12.71 -1.66
C ALA A 183 -14.31 -13.68 -1.12
N LEU A 184 -13.23 -13.14 -0.53
CA LEU A 184 -12.09 -13.91 -0.05
C LEU A 184 -12.32 -14.53 1.34
N LYS A 185 -13.28 -14.00 2.11
CA LYS A 185 -13.60 -14.43 3.50
C LYS A 185 -12.35 -14.52 4.40
N PRO A 186 -11.49 -13.49 4.43
CA PRO A 186 -10.29 -13.52 5.25
C PRO A 186 -10.60 -13.58 6.75
N LYS A 187 -9.63 -14.04 7.53
CA LYS A 187 -9.76 -14.24 8.99
C LYS A 187 -9.07 -13.15 9.81
N TYR A 188 -7.97 -12.58 9.31
CA TYR A 188 -7.07 -11.76 10.11
C TYR A 188 -7.15 -10.27 9.77
N ILE A 189 -6.88 -9.40 10.76
CA ILE A 189 -6.78 -7.93 10.56
C ILE A 189 -5.71 -7.60 9.52
N LEU A 190 -4.58 -8.33 9.52
CA LEU A 190 -3.51 -8.15 8.54
C LEU A 190 -3.96 -8.45 7.10
N ASN A 191 -4.95 -9.33 6.92
CA ASN A 191 -5.55 -9.55 5.61
C ASN A 191 -6.32 -8.31 5.15
N GLY A 192 -7.08 -7.68 6.05
CA GLY A 192 -7.78 -6.43 5.77
C GLY A 192 -6.82 -5.31 5.39
N LEU A 193 -5.71 -5.16 6.10
CA LEU A 193 -4.64 -4.21 5.75
C LEU A 193 -4.13 -4.46 4.33
N LEU A 194 -3.80 -5.71 3.98
CA LEU A 194 -3.29 -6.06 2.65
C LEU A 194 -4.32 -5.80 1.54
N ILE A 195 -5.58 -6.22 1.73
CA ILE A 195 -6.66 -6.00 0.74
C ILE A 195 -6.85 -4.51 0.51
N GLY A 196 -6.91 -3.72 1.59
CA GLY A 196 -7.02 -2.28 1.52
C GLY A 196 -5.83 -1.64 0.81
N ALA A 197 -4.60 -2.00 1.19
CA ALA A 197 -3.38 -1.52 0.55
C ALA A 197 -3.34 -1.85 -0.95
N ALA A 198 -3.81 -3.03 -1.36
CA ALA A 198 -3.83 -3.43 -2.76
C ALA A 198 -4.76 -2.53 -3.59
N VAL A 199 -6.00 -2.34 -3.13
CA VAL A 199 -6.99 -1.45 -3.79
C VAL A 199 -6.47 -0.01 -3.81
N GLY A 200 -5.98 0.50 -2.68
CA GLY A 200 -5.44 1.86 -2.57
C GLY A 200 -4.21 2.11 -3.42
N ALA A 201 -3.31 1.13 -3.55
CA ALA A 201 -2.14 1.22 -4.43
C ALA A 201 -2.53 1.25 -5.90
N GLY A 202 -3.51 0.43 -6.30
CA GLY A 202 -4.06 0.48 -7.66
C GLY A 202 -4.67 1.86 -7.94
N PHE A 203 -5.56 2.33 -7.06
CA PHE A 203 -6.17 3.65 -7.15
C PHE A 203 -5.11 4.76 -7.32
N ALA A 204 -4.13 4.82 -6.42
CA ALA A 204 -3.06 5.82 -6.45
C ALA A 204 -2.25 5.77 -7.75
N SER A 205 -1.95 4.57 -8.25
CA SER A 205 -1.11 4.37 -9.45
C SER A 205 -1.82 4.88 -10.71
N PHE A 206 -3.08 4.49 -10.90
CA PHE A 206 -3.86 4.87 -12.07
C PHE A 206 -4.29 6.34 -12.04
N GLU A 207 -4.64 6.86 -10.86
CA GLU A 207 -4.93 8.28 -10.68
C GLU A 207 -3.70 9.15 -10.98
N SER A 208 -2.53 8.78 -10.42
CA SER A 208 -1.29 9.55 -10.63
C SER A 208 -0.85 9.53 -12.09
N LEU A 209 -1.04 8.41 -12.80
CA LEU A 209 -0.84 8.32 -14.24
C LEU A 209 -1.77 9.28 -15.00
N GLY A 210 -3.05 9.30 -14.65
CA GLY A 210 -4.03 10.23 -15.24
C GLY A 210 -3.66 11.70 -15.02
N TYR A 211 -3.22 12.06 -13.82
CA TYR A 211 -2.73 13.41 -13.54
C TYR A 211 -1.47 13.75 -14.33
N ALA A 212 -0.48 12.85 -14.38
CA ALA A 212 0.75 13.08 -15.14
C ALA A 212 0.46 13.31 -16.63
N PHE A 213 -0.48 12.54 -17.19
CA PHE A 213 -0.93 12.70 -18.57
C PHE A 213 -1.69 14.01 -18.80
N ASN A 214 -2.75 14.27 -18.02
CA ASN A 214 -3.63 15.42 -18.23
C ASN A 214 -2.91 16.76 -18.01
N TYR A 215 -2.14 16.91 -16.94
CA TYR A 215 -1.41 18.16 -16.68
C TYR A 215 -0.30 18.40 -17.71
N SER A 216 0.35 17.34 -18.20
CA SER A 216 1.33 17.45 -19.29
C SER A 216 0.67 17.89 -20.60
N LEU A 217 -0.50 17.33 -20.94
CA LEU A 217 -1.27 17.70 -22.11
C LEU A 217 -1.77 19.15 -22.03
N GLU A 218 -2.30 19.57 -20.88
CA GLU A 218 -2.73 20.95 -20.64
C GLU A 218 -1.55 21.92 -20.75
N ALA A 219 -0.40 21.60 -20.14
CA ALA A 219 0.81 22.39 -20.24
C ALA A 219 1.29 22.53 -21.70
N ALA A 220 1.25 21.44 -22.48
CA ALA A 220 1.57 21.49 -23.90
C ALA A 220 0.62 22.39 -24.69
N ALA A 221 -0.68 22.34 -24.39
CA ALA A 221 -1.70 23.14 -25.08
C ALA A 221 -1.62 24.64 -24.75
N VAL A 222 -1.47 24.99 -23.46
CA VAL A 222 -1.46 26.38 -22.98
C VAL A 222 -0.16 27.08 -23.33
N PHE A 223 0.98 26.46 -23.08
CA PHE A 223 2.29 27.09 -23.24
C PHE A 223 2.94 26.82 -24.60
N LYS A 224 2.36 25.92 -25.41
CA LYS A 224 2.91 25.50 -26.71
C LYS A 224 4.38 25.08 -26.64
N ASN A 225 4.78 24.52 -25.49
CA ASN A 225 6.15 24.15 -25.18
C ASN A 225 6.20 22.72 -24.65
N LEU A 226 6.77 21.81 -25.44
CA LEU A 226 6.85 20.39 -25.12
C LEU A 226 7.84 20.09 -23.99
N HIS A 227 8.87 20.92 -23.81
CA HIS A 227 9.79 20.79 -22.68
C HIS A 227 9.08 21.08 -21.36
N PHE A 228 8.30 22.17 -21.31
CA PHE A 228 7.52 22.52 -20.14
C PHE A 228 6.46 21.46 -19.80
N ALA A 229 5.85 20.84 -20.81
CA ALA A 229 4.96 19.69 -20.64
C ALA A 229 5.67 18.46 -20.04
N GLY A 230 6.90 18.20 -20.48
CA GLY A 230 7.77 17.15 -19.91
C GLY A 230 8.13 17.44 -18.45
N ASP A 231 8.53 18.66 -18.13
CA ASP A 231 8.85 19.08 -16.75
C ASP A 231 7.63 18.96 -15.82
N THR A 232 6.45 19.35 -16.32
CA THR A 232 5.18 19.23 -15.59
C THR A 232 4.87 17.77 -15.29
N MET A 233 4.99 16.89 -16.29
CA MET A 233 4.81 15.45 -16.11
C MET A 233 5.76 14.90 -15.04
N LEU A 234 7.06 15.22 -15.12
CA LEU A 234 8.07 14.75 -14.17
C LEU A 234 7.78 15.25 -12.75
N SER A 235 7.37 16.51 -12.60
CA SER A 235 6.99 17.11 -11.31
C SER A 235 5.78 16.40 -10.69
N ILE A 236 4.76 16.08 -11.48
CA ILE A 236 3.60 15.32 -11.03
C ILE A 236 4.00 13.91 -10.60
N ILE A 237 4.76 13.19 -11.43
CA ILE A 237 5.25 11.84 -11.11
C ILE A 237 6.04 11.84 -9.80
N PHE A 238 6.99 12.77 -9.66
CA PHE A 238 7.82 12.85 -8.46
C PHE A 238 6.99 13.17 -7.22
N SER A 239 6.17 14.22 -7.29
CA SER A 239 5.35 14.66 -6.16
C SER A 239 4.36 13.58 -5.71
N ARG A 240 3.64 12.95 -6.64
CA ARG A 240 2.71 11.85 -6.34
C ARG A 240 3.43 10.60 -5.84
N GLY A 241 4.63 10.33 -6.37
CA GLY A 241 5.45 9.18 -6.02
C GLY A 241 5.76 9.13 -4.52
N TRP A 242 6.47 10.12 -3.99
CA TRP A 242 6.84 10.10 -2.57
C TRP A 242 5.64 10.28 -1.63
N GLN A 243 4.62 11.04 -2.05
CA GLN A 243 3.39 11.23 -1.29
C GLN A 243 2.60 9.94 -1.10
N SER A 244 2.70 9.00 -2.05
CA SER A 244 2.03 7.70 -1.97
C SER A 244 2.47 6.84 -0.78
N ILE A 245 3.61 7.17 -0.14
CA ILE A 245 4.05 6.53 1.11
C ILE A 245 3.01 6.71 2.23
N GLY A 246 2.29 7.83 2.29
CA GLY A 246 1.27 8.10 3.31
C GLY A 246 -0.09 8.52 2.78
N GLY A 247 -0.36 8.27 1.49
CA GLY A 247 -1.61 8.59 0.80
C GLY A 247 -2.58 7.41 0.70
N HIS A 248 -3.27 7.31 -0.44
CA HIS A 248 -4.36 6.34 -0.66
C HIS A 248 -4.03 4.89 -0.32
N VAL A 249 -2.78 4.44 -0.48
CA VAL A 249 -2.35 3.07 -0.14
C VAL A 249 -2.66 2.76 1.33
N VAL A 250 -2.16 3.60 2.23
CA VAL A 250 -2.30 3.40 3.68
C VAL A 250 -3.69 3.80 4.17
N TRP A 251 -4.36 4.76 3.53
CA TRP A 251 -5.74 5.14 3.86
C TRP A 251 -6.72 4.01 3.58
N ALA A 252 -6.60 3.35 2.42
CA ALA A 252 -7.39 2.18 2.09
C ALA A 252 -7.02 0.97 2.96
N ALA A 253 -5.74 0.81 3.33
CA ALA A 253 -5.30 -0.22 4.28
C ALA A 253 -6.02 -0.07 5.64
N ILE A 254 -6.09 1.15 6.19
CA ILE A 254 -6.84 1.45 7.43
C ILE A 254 -8.31 1.05 7.27
N SER A 255 -8.94 1.38 6.14
CA SER A 255 -10.32 1.00 5.85
C SER A 255 -10.53 -0.52 5.85
N GLY A 256 -9.63 -1.28 5.22
CA GLY A 256 -9.69 -2.74 5.23
C GLY A 256 -9.48 -3.35 6.62
N ALA A 257 -8.55 -2.80 7.41
CA ALA A 257 -8.37 -3.20 8.80
C ALA A 257 -9.61 -2.89 9.65
N ALA A 258 -10.24 -1.73 9.46
CA ALA A 258 -11.45 -1.32 10.15
C ALA A 258 -12.60 -2.31 9.88
N LEU A 259 -12.79 -2.72 8.62
CA LEU A 259 -13.80 -3.73 8.25
C LEU A 259 -13.54 -5.08 8.94
N MET A 260 -12.28 -5.51 9.02
CA MET A 260 -11.92 -6.76 9.69
C MET A 260 -12.10 -6.68 11.21
N ILE A 261 -11.78 -5.54 11.84
CA ILE A 261 -12.00 -5.29 13.27
C ILE A 261 -13.49 -5.26 13.60
N ALA A 262 -14.30 -4.63 12.74
CA ALA A 262 -15.74 -4.56 12.90
C ALA A 262 -16.44 -5.91 12.66
N LYS A 263 -15.92 -6.71 11.70
CA LYS A 263 -16.34 -8.10 11.50
C LYS A 263 -16.07 -8.96 12.73
N GLY A 264 -14.95 -8.74 13.42
CA GLY A 264 -14.61 -9.48 14.64
C GLY A 264 -14.61 -10.99 14.40
N SER A 265 -15.30 -11.73 15.28
CA SER A 265 -15.45 -13.20 15.19
C SER A 265 -16.51 -13.67 14.19
N ASP A 266 -17.27 -12.77 13.56
CA ASP A 266 -18.27 -13.17 12.59
C ASP A 266 -17.64 -13.86 11.38
N SER A 267 -18.29 -14.93 10.92
CA SER A 267 -17.85 -15.71 9.75
C SER A 267 -17.92 -14.92 8.45
N LYS A 268 -18.78 -13.89 8.36
CA LYS A 268 -19.00 -13.06 7.16
C LYS A 268 -19.10 -11.58 7.52
N LEU A 269 -18.55 -10.73 6.66
CA LEU A 269 -18.81 -9.30 6.71
C LEU A 269 -20.27 -9.03 6.33
N LYS A 270 -20.97 -8.19 7.10
CA LYS A 270 -22.38 -7.85 6.93
C LYS A 270 -22.54 -6.34 7.02
N MET A 271 -23.61 -5.80 6.43
CA MET A 271 -23.90 -4.36 6.44
C MET A 271 -23.93 -3.75 7.85
N ARG A 272 -24.40 -4.47 8.86
CA ARG A 272 -24.36 -3.96 10.25
C ARG A 272 -22.96 -3.57 10.73
N HIS A 273 -21.89 -4.20 10.21
CA HIS A 273 -20.52 -3.97 10.68
C HIS A 273 -20.01 -2.58 10.29
N ILE A 274 -20.42 -2.05 9.12
CA ILE A 274 -20.03 -0.71 8.67
C ILE A 274 -20.71 0.42 9.46
N PHE A 275 -21.73 0.11 10.27
CA PHE A 275 -22.39 1.07 11.15
C PHE A 275 -21.97 0.93 12.62
N THR A 276 -21.01 0.04 12.92
CA THR A 276 -20.51 -0.10 14.29
C THR A 276 -19.59 1.06 14.66
N GLY A 277 -19.66 1.51 15.92
CA GLY A 277 -18.76 2.56 16.41
C GLY A 277 -17.27 2.21 16.22
N ARG A 278 -16.90 0.93 16.30
CA ARG A 278 -15.53 0.44 16.06
C ARG A 278 -15.07 0.65 14.61
N PHE A 279 -15.97 0.44 13.63
CA PHE A 279 -15.67 0.73 12.23
C PHE A 279 -15.54 2.24 12.03
N LEU A 280 -16.56 2.99 12.45
CA LEU A 280 -16.64 4.43 12.22
C LEU A 280 -15.46 5.18 12.85
N SER A 281 -15.03 4.79 14.06
CA SER A 281 -13.86 5.40 14.74
C SER A 281 -12.54 5.21 13.97
N LEU A 282 -12.42 4.15 13.16
CA LEU A 282 -11.22 3.90 12.36
C LEU A 282 -11.38 4.45 10.94
N PHE A 283 -12.58 4.39 10.37
CA PHE A 283 -12.86 4.86 9.01
C PHE A 283 -12.88 6.38 8.89
N ILE A 284 -13.14 7.12 9.98
CA ILE A 284 -13.00 8.58 9.98
C ILE A 284 -11.54 9.05 9.83
N ILE A 285 -10.57 8.20 10.17
CA ILE A 285 -9.14 8.53 10.07
C ILE A 285 -8.72 8.79 8.62
N PRO A 286 -8.90 7.87 7.65
CA PRO A 286 -8.55 8.13 6.25
C PRO A 286 -9.31 9.33 5.67
N ILE A 287 -10.59 9.51 6.01
CA ILE A 287 -11.37 10.70 5.59
C ILE A 287 -10.72 11.99 6.11
N GLY A 288 -10.38 12.04 7.40
CA GLY A 288 -9.74 13.20 8.02
C GLY A 288 -8.35 13.48 7.45
N LEU A 289 -7.54 12.44 7.22
CA LEU A 289 -6.23 12.57 6.59
C LEU A 289 -6.33 13.10 5.17
N HIS A 290 -7.29 12.58 4.38
CA HIS A 290 -7.53 13.01 3.01
C HIS A 290 -8.01 14.47 2.98
N PHE A 291 -8.99 14.82 3.81
CA PHE A 291 -9.43 16.20 3.97
C PHE A 291 -8.27 17.15 4.29
N LEU A 292 -7.42 16.81 5.28
CA LEU A 292 -6.27 17.62 5.64
C LEU A 292 -5.22 17.66 4.53
N TRP A 293 -5.10 16.60 3.74
CA TRP A 293 -4.23 16.56 2.57
C TRP A 293 -4.63 17.60 1.53
N ASP A 294 -5.93 17.65 1.22
CA ASP A 294 -6.50 18.50 0.16
C ASP A 294 -6.90 19.89 0.64
N CYS A 295 -6.95 20.11 1.96
CA CYS A 295 -7.36 21.40 2.47
C CYS A 295 -6.38 22.51 2.00
N PRO A 296 -6.90 23.72 1.69
CA PRO A 296 -6.07 24.83 1.22
C PRO A 296 -4.99 25.30 2.20
N TRP A 297 -5.08 24.90 3.47
CA TRP A 297 -4.08 25.21 4.49
C TRP A 297 -2.77 24.49 4.17
N ASN A 298 -1.70 25.27 3.98
CA ASN A 298 -0.35 24.75 3.75
C ASN A 298 0.68 25.68 4.41
N PRO A 299 1.03 25.46 5.69
CA PRO A 299 1.77 26.42 6.49
C PRO A 299 3.24 26.58 6.04
N LEU A 300 3.85 25.53 5.48
CA LEU A 300 5.24 25.50 5.04
C LEU A 300 5.37 24.68 3.74
N PRO A 301 4.92 25.22 2.60
CA PRO A 301 4.88 24.50 1.31
C PRO A 301 6.26 24.11 0.81
N GLN A 302 7.29 24.93 1.07
CA GLN A 302 8.66 24.74 0.56
C GLN A 302 9.31 23.43 1.02
N ILE A 303 8.89 22.92 2.17
CA ILE A 303 9.39 21.66 2.74
C ILE A 303 8.32 20.57 2.77
N ALA A 304 7.17 20.80 2.14
CA ALA A 304 6.01 19.91 2.19
C ALA A 304 5.64 19.46 3.62
N PHE A 305 5.74 20.38 4.59
CA PHE A 305 5.61 20.08 6.02
C PHE A 305 4.32 19.35 6.34
N LYS A 306 3.21 19.80 5.73
CA LYS A 306 1.88 19.20 5.91
C LYS A 306 1.90 17.73 5.51
N GLN A 307 2.40 17.42 4.32
CA GLN A 307 2.46 16.05 3.81
C GLN A 307 3.36 15.18 4.68
N ILE A 308 4.54 15.68 5.09
CA ILE A 308 5.45 14.94 5.98
C ILE A 308 4.77 14.63 7.32
N LEU A 309 4.12 15.62 7.93
CA LEU A 309 3.40 15.45 9.19
C LEU A 309 2.28 14.40 9.06
N LEU A 310 1.45 14.49 8.01
CA LEU A 310 0.36 13.54 7.78
C LEU A 310 0.89 12.12 7.51
N ILE A 311 2.01 11.98 6.79
CA ILE A 311 2.70 10.69 6.58
C ILE A 311 3.13 10.10 7.94
N ILE A 312 3.76 10.89 8.81
CA ILE A 312 4.16 10.40 10.14
C ILE A 312 2.94 9.93 10.94
N VAL A 313 1.88 10.74 10.98
CA VAL A 313 0.64 10.43 11.70
C VAL A 313 -0.01 9.14 11.20
N VAL A 314 -0.17 8.98 9.88
CA VAL A 314 -0.82 7.79 9.33
C VAL A 314 0.01 6.53 9.58
N TRP A 315 1.33 6.61 9.53
CA TRP A 315 2.17 5.46 9.82
C TRP A 315 2.09 5.02 11.28
N ILE A 316 1.97 5.95 12.24
CA ILE A 316 1.68 5.59 13.65
C ILE A 316 0.40 4.74 13.74
N VAL A 317 -0.65 5.11 13.01
CA VAL A 317 -1.91 4.34 12.96
C VAL A 317 -1.69 2.97 12.32
N ILE A 318 -0.97 2.91 11.18
CA ILE A 318 -0.64 1.65 10.51
C ILE A 318 0.13 0.70 11.44
N PHE A 319 1.16 1.17 12.14
CA PHE A 319 1.92 0.34 13.07
C PHE A 319 1.10 -0.16 14.24
N SER A 320 0.18 0.66 14.76
CA SER A 320 -0.79 0.23 15.76
C SER A 320 -1.68 -0.91 15.23
N LEU A 321 -2.17 -0.81 14.00
CA LEU A 321 -3.00 -1.84 13.35
C LEU A 321 -2.22 -3.12 13.04
N ILE A 322 -0.95 -3.00 12.60
CA ILE A 322 -0.05 -4.14 12.40
C ILE A 322 0.16 -4.88 13.72
N ASN A 323 0.53 -4.17 14.79
CA ASN A 323 0.71 -4.75 16.11
C ASN A 323 -0.57 -5.43 16.63
N LYS A 324 -1.74 -4.82 16.40
CA LYS A 324 -3.03 -5.43 16.73
C LYS A 324 -3.28 -6.72 15.95
N GLY A 325 -2.97 -6.74 14.66
CA GLY A 325 -3.10 -7.94 13.81
C GLY A 325 -2.12 -9.06 14.19
N LEU A 326 -0.89 -8.73 14.56
CA LEU A 326 0.09 -9.70 15.06
C LEU A 326 -0.34 -10.30 16.41
N ARG A 327 -0.89 -9.48 17.32
CA ARG A 327 -1.46 -9.95 18.59
C ARG A 327 -2.64 -10.91 18.38
N GLN A 328 -3.49 -10.61 17.38
CA GLN A 328 -4.60 -11.51 16.99
C GLN A 328 -4.09 -12.90 16.60
N ILE A 329 -2.96 -12.98 15.90
CA ILE A 329 -2.35 -14.24 15.46
C ILE A 329 -1.73 -15.00 16.63
N SER A 330 -1.06 -14.31 17.55
CA SER A 330 -0.40 -14.94 18.71
C SER A 330 -1.37 -15.43 19.80
N GLY A 331 -2.69 -15.35 19.60
CA GLY A 331 -3.70 -15.80 20.57
C GLY A 331 -3.77 -14.96 21.85
N LYS A 332 -3.12 -13.79 21.89
CA LYS A 332 -3.18 -12.85 23.01
C LYS A 332 -4.29 -11.85 22.70
N GLU A 333 -5.47 -12.04 23.27
CA GLU A 333 -6.53 -11.02 23.22
C GLU A 333 -5.98 -9.67 23.72
N PRO A 334 -6.42 -8.53 23.14
CA PRO A 334 -6.07 -7.24 23.69
C PRO A 334 -6.56 -7.17 25.13
N ALA A 335 -5.66 -6.85 26.07
CA ALA A 335 -6.04 -6.49 27.42
C ALA A 335 -7.16 -5.45 27.35
N LYS A 336 -8.32 -5.78 27.92
CA LYS A 336 -9.42 -4.84 28.10
C LYS A 336 -8.96 -3.78 29.10
N ALA A 337 -8.79 -2.55 28.65
CA ALA A 337 -9.20 -1.30 29.29
C ALA A 337 -8.83 -0.15 28.37
#